data_AF-A0A3A3H5E2-F1
#
_entry.id   AF-A0A3A3H5E2-F1
#
_cell.length_a   1.000
_cell.length_b   1.000
_cell.length_c   1.000
_cell.angle_alpha   90.00
_cell.angle_beta   90.00
_cell.angle_gamma   90.00
#
_symmetry.space_group_name_H-M   'P 1'
#
loop_
_entity.id
_entity.type
_entity.pdbx_description
1 polymer ?
#
loop_
_entity_poly.entity_id
_entity_poly.type
_entity_poly.pdbx_seq_one_letter_code
_entity_poly.pdbx_strand_id
1 'polypeptide(L)'
;MGSPKSKSALERLGHDVRGARLRRGIAVADLAVRAGTSPSTVARLEKGDPGVGIGTLADILVVLGLVDRLADLIEIRKDDLGLALTAERQPRRGRSFATTMRRQKAKGKTAQDEPDVVDPEGASF
;
A
#
# COMPACT_ATOMS: atom_id res chain seq x y z
N MET A 1 -19.24 -17.41 8.02
CA MET A 1 -18.65 -17.40 9.37
C MET A 1 -17.16 -17.17 9.21
N GLY A 2 -16.62 -16.05 9.72
CA GLY A 2 -15.19 -15.72 9.60
C GLY A 2 -14.30 -16.63 10.43
N SER A 3 -12.99 -16.58 10.17
CA SER A 3 -11.99 -17.31 10.98
C SER A 3 -12.02 -16.86 12.45
N PRO A 4 -11.84 -17.76 13.43
CA PRO A 4 -11.72 -17.35 14.84
C PRO A 4 -10.64 -16.28 15.07
N LYS A 5 -9.55 -16.34 14.31
CA LYS A 5 -8.47 -15.35 14.35
C LYS A 5 -8.92 -13.97 13.87
N SER A 6 -9.73 -13.91 12.79
CA SER A 6 -10.22 -12.63 12.28
C SER A 6 -11.20 -11.98 13.25
N LYS A 7 -12.07 -12.78 13.90
CA LYS A 7 -12.98 -12.27 14.93
C LYS A 7 -12.21 -11.63 16.10
N SER A 8 -11.22 -12.33 16.65
CA SER A 8 -10.41 -11.79 17.76
C SER A 8 -9.65 -10.52 17.37
N ALA A 9 -9.11 -10.47 16.14
CA ALA A 9 -8.43 -9.28 15.62
C ALA A 9 -9.39 -8.07 15.51
N LEU A 10 -10.62 -8.29 15.04
CA LEU A 10 -11.63 -7.24 14.95
C LEU A 10 -12.12 -6.77 16.32
N GLU A 11 -12.31 -7.68 17.28
CA GLU A 11 -12.65 -7.32 18.66
C GLU A 11 -11.55 -6.43 19.26
N ARG A 12 -10.28 -6.80 19.10
CA ARG A 12 -9.15 -5.98 19.55
C ARG A 12 -9.15 -4.61 18.88
N LEU A 13 -9.35 -4.54 17.57
CA LEU A 13 -9.46 -3.28 16.84
C LEU A 13 -10.59 -2.40 17.41
N GLY A 14 -11.76 -2.98 17.65
CA GLY A 14 -12.90 -2.26 18.25
C GLY A 14 -12.58 -1.72 19.65
N HIS A 15 -11.91 -2.52 20.49
CA HIS A 15 -11.44 -2.08 21.80
C HIS A 15 -10.44 -0.92 21.72
N ASP A 16 -9.50 -0.96 20.78
CA ASP A 16 -8.51 0.10 20.57
C ASP A 16 -9.17 1.39 20.08
N VAL A 17 -10.15 1.31 19.18
CA VAL A 17 -10.96 2.45 18.72
C VAL A 17 -11.75 3.05 19.88
N ARG A 18 -12.40 2.22 20.70
CA ARG A 18 -13.10 2.68 21.91
C ARG A 18 -12.16 3.38 22.88
N GLY A 19 -10.99 2.80 23.13
CA GLY A 19 -9.97 3.40 23.98
C GLY A 19 -9.49 4.74 23.43
N ALA A 20 -9.28 4.83 22.11
CA ALA A 20 -8.91 6.07 21.43
C ALA A 20 -9.99 7.16 21.56
N ARG A 21 -11.27 6.80 21.44
CA ARG A 21 -12.39 7.72 21.65
C ARG A 21 -12.44 8.22 23.10
N LEU A 22 -12.39 7.31 24.08
CA LEU A 22 -12.48 7.66 25.50
C LEU A 22 -11.33 8.54 25.97
N ARG A 23 -10.08 8.27 25.54
CA ARG A 23 -8.92 9.12 25.86
C ARG A 23 -9.04 10.54 25.32
N ARG A 24 -9.87 10.77 24.30
CA ARG A 24 -10.17 12.08 23.72
C ARG A 24 -11.42 12.73 24.31
N GLY A 25 -12.10 12.08 25.25
CA GLY A 25 -13.33 12.60 25.86
C GLY A 25 -14.51 12.71 24.90
N ILE A 26 -14.53 11.94 23.81
CA ILE A 26 -15.57 12.05 22.77
C ILE A 26 -16.72 11.08 23.10
N ALA A 27 -17.96 11.58 23.16
CA ALA A 27 -19.14 10.73 23.31
C ALA A 27 -19.41 9.93 22.03
N VAL A 28 -20.08 8.78 22.15
CA VAL A 28 -20.44 7.94 20.99
C VAL A 28 -21.31 8.72 20.00
N ALA A 29 -22.26 9.51 20.51
CA ALA A 29 -23.13 10.36 19.69
C ALA A 29 -22.33 11.41 18.92
N ASP A 30 -21.40 12.10 19.58
CA ASP A 30 -20.57 13.13 18.94
C ASP A 30 -19.66 12.54 17.88
N LEU A 31 -19.05 11.38 18.16
CA LEU A 31 -18.23 10.68 17.18
C LEU A 31 -19.05 10.30 15.96
N ALA A 32 -20.26 9.77 16.16
CA ALA A 32 -21.15 9.37 15.09
C ALA A 32 -21.51 10.54 14.17
N VAL A 33 -21.91 11.68 14.76
CA VAL A 33 -22.23 12.91 14.01
C VAL A 33 -21.03 13.38 13.19
N ARG A 34 -19.84 13.45 13.82
CA ARG A 34 -18.62 13.92 13.14
C ARG A 34 -18.15 12.98 12.03
N ALA A 35 -18.39 11.68 12.19
CA ALA A 35 -18.04 10.65 11.20
C ALA A 35 -19.15 10.38 10.18
N GLY A 36 -20.25 11.15 10.18
CA GLY A 36 -21.35 11.00 9.22
C GLY A 36 -22.08 9.65 9.33
N THR A 37 -22.16 9.07 10.53
CA THR A 37 -22.76 7.75 10.77
C THR A 37 -23.71 7.74 11.97
N SER A 38 -24.32 6.58 12.28
CA SER A 38 -25.21 6.42 13.42
C SER A 38 -24.45 6.00 14.70
N PRO A 39 -24.93 6.37 15.91
CA PRO A 39 -24.35 5.90 17.17
C PRO A 39 -24.33 4.38 17.29
N SER A 40 -25.32 3.69 16.70
CA SER A 40 -25.37 2.23 16.65
C SER A 40 -24.24 1.64 15.81
N THR A 41 -23.83 2.29 14.72
CA THR A 41 -22.72 1.84 13.88
C THR A 41 -21.38 2.04 14.60
N VAL A 42 -21.18 3.16 15.29
CA VAL A 42 -20.01 3.35 16.15
C VAL A 42 -19.94 2.27 17.24
N ALA A 43 -21.06 1.99 17.91
CA ALA A 43 -21.11 0.96 18.96
C ALA A 43 -20.85 -0.46 18.42
N ARG A 44 -21.28 -0.78 17.19
CA ARG A 44 -20.96 -2.04 16.52
C ARG A 44 -19.47 -2.13 16.16
N LEU A 45 -18.89 -1.04 15.66
CA LEU A 45 -17.46 -0.97 15.36
C LEU A 45 -16.61 -1.19 16.63
N GLU A 46 -16.96 -0.53 17.73
CA GLU A 46 -16.26 -0.69 19.01
C GLU A 46 -16.35 -2.11 19.59
N LYS A 47 -17.31 -2.91 19.13
CA LYS A 47 -17.46 -4.34 19.48
C LYS A 47 -16.74 -5.27 18.49
N GLY A 48 -16.13 -4.73 17.43
CA GLY A 48 -15.47 -5.53 16.39
C GLY A 48 -16.43 -6.22 15.42
N ASP A 49 -17.62 -5.64 15.16
CA ASP A 49 -18.57 -6.19 14.18
C ASP A 49 -17.98 -6.16 12.76
N PRO A 50 -17.78 -7.33 12.09
CA PRO A 50 -17.29 -7.38 10.72
C PRO A 50 -18.24 -6.78 9.68
N GLY A 51 -19.50 -6.53 10.04
CA GLY A 51 -20.49 -5.90 9.16
C GLY A 51 -20.37 -4.39 9.06
N VAL A 52 -19.47 -3.75 9.81
CA VAL A 52 -19.18 -2.31 9.65
C VAL A 52 -18.21 -2.12 8.49
N GLY A 53 -18.63 -1.32 7.50
CA GLY A 53 -17.83 -1.06 6.31
C GLY A 53 -16.50 -0.34 6.63
N ILE A 54 -15.47 -0.66 5.86
CA ILE A 54 -14.13 -0.07 6.02
C ILE A 54 -14.13 1.45 5.84
N GLY A 55 -15.02 1.99 5.00
CA GLY A 55 -15.19 3.44 4.84
C GLY A 55 -15.62 4.13 6.15
N THR A 56 -16.60 3.56 6.85
CA THR A 56 -17.03 4.10 8.15
C THR A 56 -15.93 4.02 9.21
N LEU A 57 -15.12 2.96 9.20
CA LEU A 57 -13.92 2.90 10.05
C LEU A 57 -12.94 4.03 9.69
N ALA A 58 -12.70 4.28 8.40
CA ALA A 58 -11.83 5.36 7.96
C ALA A 58 -12.33 6.74 8.42
N ASP A 59 -13.62 7.04 8.26
CA ASP A 59 -14.24 8.29 8.72
C ASP A 59 -14.09 8.48 10.23
N ILE A 60 -14.29 7.42 11.00
CA ILE A 60 -14.08 7.42 12.45
C ILE A 60 -12.61 7.68 12.79
N LEU A 61 -11.67 7.06 12.08
CA LEU A 61 -10.23 7.30 12.28
C LEU A 61 -9.83 8.73 11.91
N VAL A 62 -10.47 9.35 10.91
CA VAL A 62 -10.28 10.78 10.58
C VAL A 62 -10.69 11.66 11.76
N VAL A 63 -11.87 11.44 12.34
CA VAL A 63 -12.33 12.20 13.51
C VAL A 63 -11.42 12.00 14.73
N LEU A 64 -10.84 10.81 14.87
CA LEU A 64 -9.88 10.50 15.93
C LEU A 64 -8.46 11.02 15.62
N GLY A 65 -8.17 11.53 14.42
CA GLY A 65 -6.82 11.91 14.01
C GLY A 65 -5.85 10.72 13.94
N LEU A 66 -6.34 9.57 13.49
CA LEU A 66 -5.60 8.30 13.39
C LEU A 66 -5.65 7.71 11.97
N VAL A 67 -6.04 8.49 10.96
CA VAL A 67 -6.19 8.01 9.57
C VAL A 67 -4.90 7.41 9.00
N ASP A 68 -3.73 7.93 9.38
CA ASP A 68 -2.43 7.42 8.92
C ASP A 68 -2.20 5.95 9.34
N ARG A 69 -2.82 5.50 10.44
CA ARG A 69 -2.76 4.09 10.87
C ARG A 69 -3.41 3.15 9.86
N LEU A 70 -4.39 3.65 9.09
CA LEU A 70 -5.02 2.88 8.03
C LEU A 70 -4.07 2.68 6.84
N ALA A 71 -3.25 3.69 6.52
CA ALA A 71 -2.23 3.59 5.47
C ALA A 71 -1.09 2.63 5.88
N ASP A 72 -0.76 2.57 7.16
CA ASP A 72 0.31 1.73 7.70
C ASP A 72 -0.04 0.24 7.83
N LEU A 73 -1.30 -0.18 7.59
CA LEU A 73 -1.81 -1.53 7.89
C LEU A 73 -1.05 -2.66 7.17
N ILE A 74 -0.63 -2.43 5.93
CA ILE A 74 0.15 -3.38 5.10
C ILE A 74 1.39 -2.66 4.57
N GLU A 75 2.08 -1.91 5.43
CA GLU A 75 3.31 -1.25 5.05
C GLU A 75 4.39 -2.30 4.69
N ILE A 76 4.87 -2.25 3.44
CA ILE A 76 5.86 -3.21 2.89
C ILE A 76 7.12 -3.33 3.75
N ARG A 77 7.55 -2.21 4.35
CA ARG A 77 8.75 -2.18 5.21
C ARG A 77 8.61 -3.00 6.49
N LYS A 78 7.37 -3.38 6.85
CA LYS A 78 7.03 -4.20 8.02
C LYS A 78 6.58 -5.62 7.63
N ASP A 79 6.60 -5.96 6.34
CA ASP A 79 6.29 -7.29 5.84
C ASP A 79 7.57 -8.13 5.70
N ASP A 80 8.01 -8.71 6.81
CA ASP A 80 9.25 -9.51 6.88
C ASP A 80 9.25 -10.67 5.86
N LEU A 81 8.09 -11.29 5.63
CA LEU A 81 7.96 -12.37 4.66
C LEU A 81 8.10 -11.83 3.23
N GLY A 82 7.43 -10.73 2.91
CA GLY A 82 7.57 -10.06 1.62
C GLY A 82 9.01 -9.61 1.33
N LEU A 83 9.70 -9.10 2.35
CA LEU A 83 11.11 -8.73 2.28
C LEU A 83 12.01 -9.97 2.06
N ALA A 84 11.77 -11.07 2.77
CA ALA A 84 12.51 -12.31 2.61
C ALA A 84 12.35 -12.91 1.20
N LEU A 85 11.12 -12.96 0.68
CA LEU A 85 10.83 -13.43 -0.68
C LEU A 85 11.50 -12.54 -1.75
N THR A 86 11.64 -11.25 -1.47
CA THR A 86 12.36 -10.31 -2.36
C THR A 86 13.87 -10.55 -2.31
N ALA A 87 14.43 -10.82 -1.13
CA ALA A 87 15.84 -11.14 -0.95
C ALA A 87 16.22 -12.49 -1.61
N GLU A 88 15.32 -13.48 -1.66
CA GLU A 88 15.58 -14.73 -2.38
C GLU A 88 15.80 -14.54 -3.89
N ARG A 89 15.25 -13.45 -4.47
CA ARG A 89 15.48 -13.07 -5.88
C ARG A 89 16.78 -12.31 -6.09
N GLN A 90 17.56 -12.07 -5.04
CA GLN A 90 18.83 -11.36 -5.13
C GLN A 90 19.84 -12.21 -5.93
N PRO A 91 20.51 -11.63 -6.95
CA PRO A 91 21.41 -12.39 -7.81
C PRO A 91 22.58 -12.95 -6.97
N ARG A 92 22.78 -14.26 -7.05
CA ARG A 92 23.86 -14.99 -6.33
C ARG A 92 25.28 -14.52 -6.67
N ARG A 93 25.46 -13.72 -7.73
CA ARG A 93 26.74 -13.08 -8.08
C ARG A 93 26.50 -11.63 -8.50
N GLY A 94 27.32 -10.73 -7.96
CA GLY A 94 27.40 -9.36 -8.45
C GLY A 94 27.87 -9.32 -9.90
N ARG A 95 27.23 -8.50 -10.73
CA ARG A 95 27.73 -8.24 -12.09
C ARG A 95 28.91 -7.28 -11.99
N SER A 96 30.04 -7.63 -12.62
CA SER A 96 31.18 -6.73 -12.64
C SER A 96 30.89 -5.51 -13.50
N PHE A 97 31.33 -4.35 -13.02
CA PHE A 97 31.17 -3.06 -13.70
C PHE A 97 31.72 -3.10 -15.14
N ALA A 98 32.84 -3.79 -15.34
CA ALA A 98 33.46 -4.01 -16.64
C ALA A 98 32.55 -4.75 -17.65
N THR A 99 31.73 -5.69 -17.20
CA THR A 99 30.81 -6.45 -18.07
C THR A 99 29.61 -5.60 -18.49
N THR A 100 29.11 -4.75 -17.59
CA THR A 100 28.03 -3.80 -17.89
C THR A 100 28.47 -2.74 -18.90
N MET A 101 29.68 -2.19 -18.71
CA MET A 101 30.28 -1.21 -19.63
C MET A 101 30.54 -1.80 -21.03
N ARG A 102 31.01 -3.05 -21.11
CA ARG A 102 31.15 -3.76 -22.41
C ARG A 102 29.81 -3.92 -23.13
N ARG A 103 28.74 -4.25 -22.40
CA ARG A 103 27.39 -4.40 -22.99
C ARG A 103 26.80 -3.08 -23.46
N GLN A 104 27.04 -1.99 -22.73
CA GLN A 104 26.63 -0.63 -23.17
C GLN A 104 27.40 -0.18 -24.41
N LYS A 105 28.73 -0.41 -24.46
CA LYS A 105 29.56 -0.08 -25.63
C LYS A 105 29.16 -0.91 -26.87
N ALA A 106 28.78 -2.17 -26.69
CA ALA A 106 28.26 -3.01 -27.77
C ALA A 106 26.88 -2.53 -28.28
N LYS A 107 25.99 -2.11 -27.38
CA LYS A 107 24.65 -1.61 -27.73
C LYS A 107 24.67 -0.23 -28.40
N GLY A 108 25.62 0.63 -28.03
CA GLY A 108 25.86 1.91 -28.71
C GLY A 108 26.48 1.75 -30.09
N LYS A 109 27.30 0.71 -30.30
CA LYS A 109 27.90 0.41 -31.61
C LYS A 109 26.87 -0.10 -32.63
N THR A 110 25.91 -0.94 -32.21
CA THR A 110 24.80 -1.38 -33.08
C THR A 110 23.82 -0.28 -33.47
N ALA A 111 23.79 0.85 -32.76
CA ALA A 111 22.96 2.01 -33.12
C ALA A 111 23.70 3.02 -34.04
N GLN A 112 25.02 2.87 -34.21
CA GLN A 112 25.84 3.69 -35.11
C GLN A 112 26.15 2.98 -36.44
N ASP A 113 25.89 1.68 -36.54
CA ASP A 113 26.11 0.85 -37.73
C ASP A 113 24.82 0.61 -38.57
N GLU A 114 23.70 1.29 -38.31
CA GLU A 114 22.65 1.44 -39.34
C GLU A 114 23.16 2.49 -40.35
N PRO A 115 23.53 2.10 -41.58
CA PRO A 115 23.90 3.08 -42.58
C PRO A 115 22.67 3.94 -42.89
N ASP A 116 22.83 5.25 -42.74
CA ASP A 116 21.95 6.26 -43.30
C ASP A 116 22.01 6.09 -44.82
N VAL A 117 21.18 5.19 -45.37
CA VAL A 117 20.99 5.03 -46.80
C VAL A 117 20.21 6.25 -47.25
N VAL A 118 20.93 7.34 -47.46
CA VAL A 118 20.44 8.51 -48.19
C VAL A 118 20.37 8.10 -49.65
N ASP A 119 19.17 7.79 -50.11
CA ASP A 119 18.88 7.46 -51.51
C ASP A 119 19.14 8.70 -52.39
N PRO A 120 20.20 8.77 -53.22
CA PRO A 120 20.57 10.02 -53.88
C PRO A 120 19.87 10.25 -55.23
N GLU A 121 18.97 9.38 -55.69
CA GLU A 121 18.33 9.56 -57.00
C GLU A 121 16.79 9.49 -56.94
N GLY A 122 16.19 10.61 -56.56
CA GLY A 122 14.87 11.00 -57.04
C GLY A 122 14.96 11.39 -58.50
N ALA A 123 14.97 10.41 -59.41
CA ALA A 123 14.79 10.64 -60.83
C ALA A 123 13.36 11.13 -61.08
N SER A 124 13.30 12.37 -61.57
CA SER A 124 12.12 13.01 -62.16
C SER A 124 11.55 12.21 -63.33
N PHE A 125 10.26 11.89 -63.27
CA PHE A 125 9.31 11.84 -64.40
C PHE A 125 7.88 12.06 -63.88
#